data_AF-A0A5N6VKJ0-F1
#
_entry.id   AF-A0A5N6VKJ0-F1
#
_cell.length_a   1.000
_cell.length_b   1.000
_cell.length_c   1.000
_cell.angle_alpha   90.00
_cell.angle_beta   90.00
_cell.angle_gamma   90.00
#
_symmetry.space_group_name_H-M   'P 1'
#
loop_
_entity.id
_entity.type
_entity.pdbx_description
1 polymer ?
#
loop_
_entity_poly.entity_id
_entity_poly.type
_entity_poly.pdbx_seq_one_letter_code
_entity_poly.pdbx_strand_id
1 'polypeptide(L)'
;MDGNSISTTKGYDGQNHSSADIVPATTSSRDSNQNKCPAQSALKRLERHAAGIYEEVDSVSQSISQQTYRIEQMEQQLENAHQRIQKLEVELQTQIFRSIPDYQVSDASISEDFLVIRDSLCEWMEGFPDIKSFTETLDDAIHRRGIDESMFTFPRELQLEYDHAQTEILTMISFGIIREHVLESLVFAAPPADLELLERLYNMMSMLEPKKDIESINLWRSDTVRAYATTQVYKDKIVQHCSGLADYLRGFFGCFSFEETFDWDQKFRRLEEQILPQIAALALKLNCSPERYCWEWYPDTNWTQPIVFCKRDLSHFITMDAHTHHTLNPQTARFANMQDDVPVGVVLLILYPALFRLVPGSQNDILIQKAVVVIQGYESLPSNLKAKVDSLVTKE
;
A
#
# COMPACT_ATOMS: atom_id res chain seq x y z
N MET A 1 27.87 23.82 1.46
CA MET A 1 28.38 24.93 0.62
C MET A 1 27.16 25.56 -0.01
N ASP A 2 26.92 26.81 0.39
CA ASP A 2 26.07 27.89 -0.14
C ASP A 2 24.74 27.51 -0.82
N GLY A 3 23.56 28.04 -0.45
CA GLY A 3 23.22 29.19 0.38
C GLY A 3 22.03 29.91 -0.26
N ASN A 4 20.88 29.93 0.42
CA ASN A 4 20.02 31.12 0.61
C ASN A 4 18.66 30.72 1.20
N SER A 5 18.62 30.77 2.52
CA SER A 5 17.44 31.06 3.32
C SER A 5 17.34 32.58 3.46
N ILE A 6 16.14 33.15 3.52
CA ILE A 6 15.75 34.14 4.56
C ILE A 6 14.23 34.31 4.49
N SER A 7 13.62 33.88 5.59
CA SER A 7 12.29 34.19 6.08
C SER A 7 12.37 35.52 6.82
N THR A 8 11.39 36.42 6.65
CA THR A 8 11.28 37.62 7.50
C THR A 8 9.97 37.62 8.26
N THR A 9 10.10 37.36 9.55
CA THR A 9 9.13 37.47 10.62
C THR A 9 8.80 38.92 10.92
N LYS A 10 7.54 39.16 11.28
CA LYS A 10 7.03 40.38 11.93
C LYS A 10 7.69 40.57 13.30
N GLY A 11 8.12 41.79 13.58
CA GLY A 11 8.49 42.25 14.92
C GLY A 11 8.11 43.72 15.08
N TYR A 12 7.11 43.97 15.91
CA TYR A 12 6.72 45.27 16.44
C TYR A 12 7.65 45.61 17.61
N ASP A 13 8.11 46.87 17.70
CA ASP A 13 8.49 47.60 18.93
C ASP A 13 8.58 49.08 18.51
N GLY A 14 8.12 50.11 19.24
CA GLY A 14 7.98 50.21 20.68
C GLY A 14 8.83 51.37 21.20
N GLN A 15 8.36 52.61 20.96
CA GLN A 15 8.54 53.84 21.76
C GLN A 15 9.90 54.27 22.39
N ASN A 16 10.23 55.54 22.10
CA ASN A 16 10.58 56.65 23.03
C ASN A 16 12.04 57.09 23.30
N HIS A 17 12.12 58.43 23.46
CA HIS A 17 13.10 59.29 24.16
C HIS A 17 14.39 59.69 23.41
N SER A 18 14.93 60.90 23.47
CA SER A 18 14.60 62.19 24.12
C SER A 18 15.67 63.22 23.70
N SER A 19 15.32 64.51 23.79
CA SER A 19 16.07 65.74 24.15
C SER A 19 17.62 65.70 24.23
N ALA A 20 18.40 66.76 24.03
CA ALA A 20 18.26 68.20 23.86
C ALA A 20 19.68 68.74 23.54
N ASP A 21 19.78 70.05 23.23
CA ASP A 21 20.83 71.00 23.67
C ASP A 21 21.15 72.04 22.57
N ILE A 22 21.43 73.32 22.78
CA ILE A 22 21.52 74.22 23.94
C ILE A 22 21.47 75.67 23.36
N VAL A 23 20.93 76.61 24.13
CA VAL A 23 20.90 78.08 23.89
C VAL A 23 22.19 78.73 24.41
N PRO A 24 22.79 79.75 23.75
CA PRO A 24 22.78 81.15 24.28
C PRO A 24 22.84 82.22 23.15
N ALA A 25 22.68 83.53 23.30
CA ALA A 25 22.26 84.48 24.32
C ALA A 25 21.87 85.79 23.60
N THR A 26 21.16 86.66 24.31
CA THR A 26 20.60 87.96 23.91
C THR A 26 21.60 89.03 23.46
N THR A 27 21.25 89.83 22.45
CA THR A 27 21.47 91.30 22.44
C THR A 27 20.41 92.06 21.64
N SER A 28 19.73 92.98 22.35
CA SER A 28 19.04 94.20 21.93
C SER A 28 19.45 94.82 20.57
N SER A 29 18.45 95.21 19.77
CA SER A 29 18.38 96.55 19.18
C SER A 29 16.99 96.81 18.58
N ARG A 30 16.42 97.98 18.90
CA ARG A 30 15.17 98.53 18.38
C ARG A 30 15.14 98.55 16.85
N ASP A 31 14.00 98.18 16.28
CA ASP A 31 13.28 99.01 15.31
C ASP A 31 11.79 98.63 15.32
N SER A 32 10.91 99.46 15.87
CA SER A 32 10.30 100.63 15.23
C SER A 32 9.45 100.25 14.01
N ASN A 33 8.13 100.19 14.22
CA ASN A 33 7.08 100.40 13.21
C ASN A 33 7.01 99.46 11.99
N GLN A 34 6.05 98.52 12.02
CA GLN A 34 4.93 98.55 11.08
C GLN A 34 3.86 97.51 11.46
N ASN A 35 2.77 98.01 12.03
CA ASN A 35 1.46 97.36 11.93
C ASN A 35 1.11 97.21 10.44
N LYS A 36 1.25 96.00 9.88
CA LYS A 36 0.63 95.59 8.62
C LYS A 36 -0.27 94.38 8.89
N CYS A 37 -1.57 94.63 8.74
CA CYS A 37 -2.75 93.77 8.83
C CYS A 37 -2.52 92.25 9.09
N PRO A 38 -2.77 91.74 10.31
CA PRO A 38 -2.74 90.29 10.60
C PRO A 38 -3.69 89.46 9.71
N ALA A 39 -4.75 90.07 9.20
CA ALA A 39 -5.69 89.46 8.27
C ALA A 39 -5.05 89.10 6.91
N GLN A 40 -4.15 89.92 6.37
CA GLN A 40 -3.53 89.66 5.06
C GLN A 40 -2.49 88.53 5.12
N SER A 41 -1.74 88.43 6.23
CA SER A 41 -0.83 87.31 6.47
C SER A 41 -1.57 86.00 6.73
N ALA A 42 -2.74 86.06 7.38
CA ALA A 42 -3.60 84.90 7.58
C ALA A 42 -4.22 84.41 6.27
N LEU A 43 -4.66 85.32 5.41
CA LEU A 43 -5.25 85.01 4.11
C LEU A 43 -4.23 84.36 3.16
N LYS A 44 -3.00 84.89 3.08
CA LYS A 44 -1.90 84.26 2.32
C LYS A 44 -1.43 82.91 2.88
N ARG A 45 -1.69 82.62 4.17
CA ARG A 45 -1.45 81.29 4.75
C ARG A 45 -2.57 80.34 4.37
N LEU A 46 -3.83 80.77 4.46
CA LEU A 46 -5.00 80.01 4.02
C LEU A 46 -4.92 79.63 2.55
N GLU A 47 -4.52 80.54 1.66
CA GLU A 47 -4.33 80.25 0.23
C GLU A 47 -3.26 79.18 -0.01
N ARG A 48 -2.14 79.22 0.71
CA ARG A 48 -1.10 78.18 0.62
C ARG A 48 -1.55 76.84 1.18
N HIS A 49 -2.30 76.84 2.28
CA HIS A 49 -2.87 75.61 2.82
C HIS A 49 -3.94 75.03 1.88
N ALA A 50 -4.77 75.87 1.26
CA ALA A 50 -5.74 75.44 0.27
C ALA A 50 -5.05 74.83 -0.96
N ALA A 51 -4.00 75.47 -1.49
CA ALA A 51 -3.21 74.94 -2.59
C ALA A 51 -2.55 73.59 -2.24
N GLY A 52 -1.96 73.47 -1.04
CA GLY A 52 -1.38 72.21 -0.57
C GLY A 52 -2.43 71.09 -0.41
N ILE A 53 -3.62 71.41 0.08
CA ILE A 53 -4.73 70.45 0.16
C ILE A 53 -5.18 70.02 -1.24
N TYR A 54 -5.25 70.93 -2.20
CA TYR A 54 -5.59 70.59 -3.59
C TYR A 54 -4.55 69.63 -4.22
N GLU A 55 -3.26 69.88 -4.01
CA GLU A 55 -2.19 68.98 -4.49
C GLU A 55 -2.24 67.60 -3.82
N GLU A 56 -2.50 67.54 -2.51
CA GLU A 56 -2.68 66.27 -1.79
C GLU A 56 -3.91 65.50 -2.27
N VAL A 57 -5.03 66.19 -2.51
CA VAL A 57 -6.26 65.59 -3.05
C VAL A 57 -6.05 65.03 -4.45
N ASP A 58 -5.35 65.76 -5.32
CA ASP A 58 -5.01 65.29 -6.67
C ASP A 58 -4.06 64.07 -6.62
N SER A 59 -3.06 64.08 -5.73
CA SER A 59 -2.16 62.94 -5.53
C SER A 59 -2.90 61.70 -5.02
N VAL A 60 -3.84 61.86 -4.08
CA VAL A 60 -4.66 60.76 -3.57
C VAL A 60 -5.59 60.24 -4.66
N SER A 61 -6.21 61.12 -5.46
CA SER A 61 -7.08 60.75 -6.57
C SER A 61 -6.35 59.92 -7.64
N GLN A 62 -5.11 60.30 -7.99
CA GLN A 62 -4.26 59.51 -8.87
C GLN A 62 -3.91 58.14 -8.27
N SER A 63 -3.54 58.10 -6.98
CA SER A 63 -3.24 56.85 -6.30
C SER A 63 -4.46 55.91 -6.24
N ILE A 64 -5.66 56.44 -6.02
CA ILE A 64 -6.91 55.67 -6.03
C ILE A 64 -7.15 55.08 -7.42
N SER A 65 -7.04 55.89 -8.47
CA SER A 65 -7.22 55.43 -9.85
C SER A 65 -6.22 54.32 -10.23
N GLN A 66 -4.97 54.45 -9.79
CA GLN A 66 -3.93 53.46 -10.03
C GLN A 66 -4.17 52.16 -9.25
N GLN A 67 -4.70 52.25 -8.02
CA GLN A 67 -5.10 51.08 -7.24
C GLN A 67 -6.34 50.39 -7.82
N THR A 68 -7.35 51.14 -8.27
CA THR A 68 -8.54 50.59 -8.94
C THR A 68 -8.14 49.80 -10.18
N TYR A 69 -7.26 50.36 -11.02
CA TYR A 69 -6.75 49.65 -12.20
C TYR A 69 -6.01 48.35 -11.84
N ARG A 70 -5.22 48.34 -10.76
CA ARG A 70 -4.55 47.12 -10.29
C ARG A 70 -5.53 46.07 -9.78
N ILE A 71 -6.60 46.47 -9.11
CA ILE A 71 -7.65 45.56 -8.63
C ILE A 71 -8.34 44.91 -9.83
N GLU A 72 -8.77 45.69 -10.82
CA GLU A 72 -9.37 45.17 -12.06
C GLU A 72 -8.44 44.18 -12.78
N GLN A 73 -7.14 44.51 -12.84
CA GLN A 73 -6.16 43.63 -13.47
C GLN A 73 -5.98 42.30 -12.70
N MET A 74 -6.00 42.33 -11.36
CA MET A 74 -5.93 41.12 -10.53
C MET A 74 -7.21 40.29 -10.63
N GLU A 75 -8.39 40.92 -10.66
CA GLU A 75 -9.67 40.22 -10.87
C GLU A 75 -9.69 39.48 -12.21
N GLN A 76 -9.20 40.12 -13.27
CA GLN A 76 -9.05 39.49 -14.59
C GLN A 76 -8.09 38.29 -14.55
N GLN A 77 -6.97 38.39 -13.81
CA GLN A 77 -6.03 37.29 -13.65
C GLN A 77 -6.64 36.12 -12.86
N LEU A 78 -7.42 36.42 -11.82
CA LEU A 78 -8.11 35.42 -11.01
C LEU A 78 -9.15 34.64 -11.82
N GLU A 79 -9.92 35.35 -12.65
CA GLU A 79 -10.91 34.75 -13.54
C GLU A 79 -10.24 33.86 -14.59
N ASN A 80 -9.16 34.33 -15.22
CA ASN A 80 -8.38 33.54 -16.16
C ASN A 80 -7.77 32.29 -15.51
N ALA A 81 -7.31 32.39 -14.26
CA ALA A 81 -6.78 31.26 -13.52
C ALA A 81 -7.89 30.24 -13.20
N HIS A 82 -9.07 30.68 -12.78
CA HIS A 82 -10.23 29.80 -12.54
C HIS A 82 -10.65 29.06 -13.81
N GLN A 83 -10.78 29.77 -14.93
CA GLN A 83 -11.13 29.15 -16.21
C GLN A 83 -10.09 28.12 -16.65
N ARG A 84 -8.80 28.42 -16.42
CA ARG A 84 -7.71 27.49 -16.73
C ARG A 84 -7.75 26.24 -15.83
N ILE A 85 -8.04 26.39 -14.54
CA ILE A 85 -8.22 25.26 -13.62
C ILE A 85 -9.38 24.39 -14.07
N GLN A 86 -10.56 24.97 -14.32
CA GLN A 86 -11.72 24.22 -14.82
C GLN A 86 -11.41 23.48 -16.12
N LYS A 87 -10.72 24.13 -17.06
CA LYS A 87 -10.33 23.50 -18.31
C LYS A 87 -9.38 22.31 -18.08
N LEU A 88 -8.38 22.48 -17.22
CA LEU A 88 -7.44 21.42 -16.87
C LEU A 88 -8.12 20.27 -16.13
N GLU A 89 -9.08 20.55 -15.25
CA GLU A 89 -9.88 19.53 -14.55
C GLU A 89 -10.72 18.71 -15.55
N VAL A 90 -11.39 19.36 -16.50
CA VAL A 90 -12.15 18.68 -17.54
C VAL A 90 -11.24 17.87 -18.47
N GLU A 91 -10.08 18.41 -18.86
CA GLU A 91 -9.08 17.70 -19.67
C GLU A 91 -8.53 16.48 -18.92
N LEU A 92 -8.18 16.62 -17.63
CA LEU A 92 -7.71 15.51 -16.78
C LEU A 92 -8.78 14.44 -16.61
N GLN A 93 -10.02 14.81 -16.29
CA GLN A 93 -11.13 13.86 -16.21
C GLN A 93 -11.31 13.13 -17.54
N THR A 94 -11.37 13.86 -18.65
CA THR A 94 -11.57 13.26 -19.98
C THR A 94 -10.41 12.35 -20.37
N GLN A 95 -9.17 12.71 -20.04
CA GLN A 95 -7.99 11.92 -20.34
C GLN A 95 -7.91 10.66 -19.46
N ILE A 96 -8.22 10.77 -18.17
CA ILE A 96 -8.31 9.62 -17.25
C ILE A 96 -9.39 8.64 -17.73
N PHE A 97 -10.61 9.10 -18.00
CA PHE A 97 -11.69 8.22 -18.44
C PHE A 97 -11.48 7.60 -19.83
N ARG A 98 -10.73 8.24 -20.73
CA ARG A 98 -10.39 7.67 -22.05
C ARG A 98 -9.17 6.75 -22.04
N SER A 99 -8.31 6.85 -21.02
CA SER A 99 -7.08 6.07 -20.91
C SER A 99 -7.20 4.88 -19.96
N ILE A 100 -8.27 4.80 -19.18
CA ILE A 100 -8.69 3.59 -18.47
C ILE A 100 -9.06 2.53 -19.52
N PRO A 101 -8.27 1.47 -19.70
CA PRO A 101 -8.66 0.39 -20.59
C PRO A 101 -9.83 -0.36 -19.94
N ASP A 102 -10.78 -0.83 -20.74
CA ASP A 102 -11.84 -1.77 -20.35
C ASP A 102 -11.20 -3.11 -19.93
N TYR A 103 -10.59 -3.14 -18.75
CA TYR A 103 -10.14 -4.36 -18.09
C TYR A 103 -11.34 -4.94 -17.35
N GLN A 104 -12.24 -5.58 -18.08
CA GLN A 104 -13.13 -6.57 -17.47
C GLN A 104 -12.28 -7.79 -17.12
N VAL A 105 -11.59 -7.72 -15.98
CA VAL A 105 -10.86 -8.87 -15.43
C VAL A 105 -11.91 -9.87 -14.97
N SER A 106 -11.89 -11.08 -15.54
CA SER A 106 -12.81 -12.14 -15.14
C SER A 106 -12.21 -12.98 -14.03
N ASP A 107 -13.08 -13.51 -13.18
CA ASP A 107 -12.72 -14.49 -12.14
C ASP A 107 -11.95 -15.68 -12.73
N ALA A 108 -12.29 -16.11 -13.95
CA ALA A 108 -11.57 -17.16 -14.67
C ALA A 108 -10.14 -16.77 -15.04
N SER A 109 -9.91 -15.53 -15.49
CA SER A 109 -8.56 -15.05 -15.83
C SER A 109 -7.67 -14.91 -14.59
N ILE A 110 -8.22 -14.46 -13.46
CA ILE A 110 -7.52 -14.40 -12.17
C ILE A 110 -7.16 -15.82 -11.71
N SER A 111 -8.10 -16.75 -11.86
CA SER A 111 -7.93 -18.16 -11.52
C SER A 111 -6.78 -18.79 -12.33
N GLU A 112 -6.73 -18.53 -13.65
CA GLU A 112 -5.67 -19.02 -14.54
C GLU A 112 -4.30 -18.41 -14.20
N ASP A 113 -4.22 -17.08 -14.04
CA ASP A 113 -2.99 -16.40 -13.64
C ASP A 113 -2.44 -16.96 -12.31
N PHE A 114 -3.32 -17.19 -11.34
CA PHE A 114 -2.91 -17.74 -10.04
C PHE A 114 -2.38 -19.17 -10.16
N LEU A 115 -2.97 -20.02 -11.01
CA LEU A 115 -2.46 -21.36 -11.27
C LEU A 115 -1.06 -21.31 -11.90
N VAL A 116 -0.84 -20.44 -12.88
CA VAL A 116 0.49 -20.29 -13.53
C VAL A 116 1.54 -19.85 -12.52
N ILE A 117 1.21 -18.90 -11.64
CA ILE A 117 2.10 -18.45 -10.56
C ILE A 117 2.42 -19.58 -9.60
N ARG A 118 1.41 -20.35 -9.21
CA ARG A 118 1.56 -21.48 -8.30
C ARG A 118 2.52 -22.51 -8.86
N ASP A 119 2.27 -22.94 -10.09
CA ASP A 119 3.08 -23.96 -10.76
C ASP A 119 4.51 -23.44 -10.98
N SER A 120 4.67 -22.17 -11.37
CA SER A 120 5.99 -21.55 -11.54
C SER A 120 6.79 -21.47 -10.23
N LEU A 121 6.13 -21.17 -9.11
CA LEU A 121 6.76 -21.14 -7.80
C LEU A 121 7.14 -22.55 -7.33
N CYS A 122 6.26 -23.54 -7.50
CA CYS A 122 6.56 -24.94 -7.19
C CYS A 122 7.76 -25.43 -8.00
N GLU A 123 7.77 -25.24 -9.33
CA GLU A 123 8.91 -25.62 -10.18
C GLU A 123 10.20 -24.91 -9.80
N TRP A 124 10.11 -23.63 -9.39
CA TRP A 124 11.26 -22.91 -8.89
C TRP A 124 11.75 -23.52 -7.58
N MET A 125 10.86 -23.94 -6.70
CA MET A 125 11.22 -24.57 -5.43
C MET A 125 11.79 -25.98 -5.57
N GLU A 126 11.21 -26.82 -6.41
CA GLU A 126 11.66 -28.20 -6.67
C GLU A 126 13.10 -28.29 -7.16
N GLY A 127 13.60 -27.27 -7.87
CA GLY A 127 14.98 -27.30 -8.35
C GLY A 127 16.04 -26.90 -7.29
N PHE A 128 15.70 -26.77 -6.01
CA PHE A 128 16.71 -26.57 -4.95
C PHE A 128 17.20 -27.93 -4.45
N PRO A 129 18.50 -28.09 -4.12
CA PRO A 129 18.96 -29.28 -3.43
C PRO A 129 18.37 -29.42 -2.03
N ASP A 130 18.48 -30.62 -1.46
CA ASP A 130 18.11 -30.87 -0.08
C ASP A 130 18.96 -30.03 0.91
N ILE A 131 18.39 -29.73 2.07
CA ILE A 131 19.04 -28.93 3.10
C ILE A 131 19.49 -29.84 4.24
N LYS A 132 20.76 -29.70 4.64
CA LYS A 132 21.32 -30.40 5.79
C LYS A 132 20.69 -29.89 7.07
N SER A 133 20.20 -30.81 7.91
CA SER A 133 19.59 -30.49 9.20
C SER A 133 18.45 -29.45 9.04
N PHE A 134 17.56 -29.65 8.06
CA PHE A 134 16.49 -28.70 7.75
C PHE A 134 15.65 -28.35 8.99
N THR A 135 15.14 -29.36 9.70
CA THR A 135 14.35 -29.19 10.92
C THR A 135 15.06 -28.34 11.98
N GLU A 136 16.38 -28.50 12.16
CA GLU A 136 17.16 -27.77 13.17
C GLU A 136 17.47 -26.32 12.75
N THR A 137 17.49 -26.04 11.45
CA THR A 137 17.91 -24.75 10.89
C THR A 137 16.74 -23.85 10.49
N LEU A 138 15.53 -24.41 10.31
CA LEU A 138 14.34 -23.68 9.90
C LEU A 138 13.96 -22.55 10.86
N ASP A 139 13.84 -22.86 12.16
CA ASP A 139 13.46 -21.86 13.17
C ASP A 139 14.48 -20.71 13.22
N ASP A 140 15.78 -21.02 13.22
CA ASP A 140 16.85 -20.01 13.22
C ASP A 140 16.81 -19.14 11.94
N ALA A 141 16.54 -19.72 10.77
CA ALA A 141 16.37 -18.97 9.53
C ALA A 141 15.18 -18.00 9.58
N ILE A 142 14.03 -18.45 10.10
CA ILE A 142 12.82 -17.62 10.29
C ILE A 142 13.13 -16.44 11.21
N HIS A 143 13.73 -16.70 12.39
CA HIS A 143 14.08 -15.67 13.37
C HIS A 143 15.10 -14.66 12.82
N ARG A 144 16.16 -15.13 12.15
CA ARG A 144 17.21 -14.26 11.59
C ARG A 144 16.69 -13.29 10.54
N ARG A 145 15.64 -13.68 9.80
CA ARG A 145 15.03 -12.85 8.76
C ARG A 145 13.86 -12.01 9.28
N GLY A 146 13.51 -12.16 10.56
CA GLY A 146 12.41 -11.44 11.19
C GLY A 146 11.07 -11.76 10.54
N ILE A 147 10.92 -12.98 10.02
CA ILE A 147 9.65 -13.41 9.43
C ILE A 147 8.68 -13.69 10.58
N ASP A 148 7.48 -13.14 10.50
CA ASP A 148 6.47 -13.35 11.53
C ASP A 148 6.06 -14.82 11.59
N GLU A 149 6.34 -15.47 12.72
CA GLU A 149 5.97 -16.87 12.94
C GLU A 149 4.45 -17.09 12.84
N SER A 150 3.64 -16.05 13.08
CA SER A 150 2.19 -16.12 12.95
C SER A 150 1.73 -16.32 11.50
N MET A 151 2.60 -16.05 10.52
CA MET A 151 2.36 -16.34 9.10
C MET A 151 2.42 -17.82 8.78
N PHE A 152 2.96 -18.64 9.68
CA PHE A 152 3.16 -20.07 9.42
C PHE A 152 2.47 -20.90 10.50
N THR A 153 1.47 -21.64 10.06
CA THR A 153 0.73 -22.55 10.92
C THR A 153 1.41 -23.92 10.94
N PHE A 154 2.44 -24.05 11.78
CA PHE A 154 3.05 -25.36 12.05
C PHE A 154 2.44 -25.97 13.32
N PRO A 155 1.97 -27.23 13.26
CA PRO A 155 1.66 -27.96 14.48
C PRO A 155 2.98 -28.32 15.21
N ARG A 156 3.41 -27.49 16.18
CA ARG A 156 4.68 -27.71 16.92
C ARG A 156 4.71 -29.02 17.73
N GLU A 157 3.55 -29.58 18.09
CA GLU A 157 3.47 -30.80 18.92
C GLU A 157 3.48 -32.10 18.12
N LEU A 158 3.33 -32.01 16.81
CA LEU A 158 3.41 -33.17 15.95
C LEU A 158 4.89 -33.35 15.59
N GLN A 159 5.49 -34.49 15.95
CA GLN A 159 6.80 -34.92 15.42
C GLN A 159 6.65 -35.18 13.92
N LEU A 160 6.41 -34.10 13.17
CA LEU A 160 6.26 -34.12 11.74
C LEU A 160 7.66 -34.22 11.17
N GLU A 161 7.83 -35.14 10.25
CA GLU A 161 9.06 -35.29 9.48
C GLU A 161 9.13 -34.11 8.50
N TYR A 162 9.43 -32.90 9.00
CA TYR A 162 9.58 -31.70 8.17
C TYR A 162 10.59 -31.89 7.05
N ASP A 163 11.56 -32.78 7.24
CA ASP A 163 12.52 -33.17 6.23
C ASP A 163 11.84 -33.76 4.98
N HIS A 164 10.73 -34.50 5.12
CA HIS A 164 9.96 -35.01 3.97
C HIS A 164 9.07 -33.95 3.30
N ALA A 165 8.80 -32.84 3.98
CA ALA A 165 7.98 -31.74 3.46
C ALA A 165 8.82 -30.48 3.18
N GLN A 166 10.14 -30.61 3.05
CA GLN A 166 11.07 -29.48 2.97
C GLN A 166 10.68 -28.51 1.85
N THR A 167 10.43 -29.04 0.65
CA THR A 167 10.07 -28.25 -0.53
C THR A 167 8.75 -27.51 -0.32
N GLU A 168 7.75 -28.16 0.26
CA GLU A 168 6.45 -27.59 0.56
C GLU A 168 6.55 -26.48 1.61
N ILE A 169 7.32 -26.71 2.67
CA ILE A 169 7.53 -25.74 3.74
C ILE A 169 8.20 -24.48 3.20
N LEU A 170 9.27 -24.64 2.41
CA LEU A 170 9.97 -23.51 1.80
C LEU A 170 9.11 -22.79 0.75
N THR A 171 8.27 -23.52 0.01
CA THR A 171 7.29 -22.95 -0.92
C THR A 171 6.25 -22.13 -0.19
N MET A 172 5.68 -22.66 0.90
CA MET A 172 4.72 -21.97 1.75
C MET A 172 5.33 -20.68 2.32
N ILE A 173 6.55 -20.74 2.85
CA ILE A 173 7.24 -19.57 3.41
C ILE A 173 7.48 -18.53 2.32
N SER A 174 8.01 -18.94 1.17
CA SER A 174 8.27 -18.05 0.05
C SER A 174 7.00 -17.38 -0.45
N PHE A 175 5.92 -18.16 -0.63
CA PHE A 175 4.62 -17.61 -1.02
C PHE A 175 4.04 -16.69 0.05
N GLY A 176 4.17 -17.03 1.34
CA GLY A 176 3.71 -16.20 2.45
C GLY A 176 4.36 -14.81 2.45
N ILE A 177 5.69 -14.77 2.32
CA ILE A 177 6.46 -13.53 2.20
C ILE A 177 6.00 -12.72 0.97
N ILE A 178 5.88 -13.38 -0.19
CA ILE A 178 5.45 -12.73 -1.44
C ILE A 178 4.02 -12.21 -1.30
N ARG A 179 3.11 -12.98 -0.70
CA ARG A 179 1.71 -12.60 -0.50
C ARG A 179 1.61 -11.34 0.34
N GLU A 180 2.26 -11.30 1.49
CA GLU A 180 2.27 -10.13 2.37
C GLU A 180 2.78 -8.88 1.65
N HIS A 181 3.92 -9.01 0.95
CA HIS A 181 4.59 -7.85 0.35
C HIS A 181 4.00 -7.41 -0.99
N VAL A 182 3.29 -8.30 -1.70
CA VAL A 182 2.81 -8.08 -3.06
C VAL A 182 1.29 -8.17 -3.18
N LEU A 183 0.69 -9.29 -2.77
CA LEU A 183 -0.71 -9.60 -3.04
C LEU A 183 -1.69 -8.98 -2.04
N GLU A 184 -1.25 -8.66 -0.82
CA GLU A 184 -2.10 -8.05 0.23
C GLU A 184 -1.94 -6.53 0.33
N SER A 185 -0.97 -5.96 -0.40
CA SER A 185 -0.80 -4.52 -0.46
C SER A 185 -1.96 -3.86 -1.22
N LEU A 186 -2.56 -2.82 -0.61
CA LEU A 186 -3.63 -2.02 -1.21
C LEU A 186 -3.25 -1.48 -2.60
N VAL A 187 -1.98 -1.08 -2.74
CA VAL A 187 -1.32 -0.77 -4.01
C VAL A 187 0.11 -1.29 -3.94
N PHE A 188 0.35 -2.45 -4.54
CA PHE A 188 1.70 -3.02 -4.60
C PHE A 188 2.73 -2.00 -5.10
N ALA A 189 3.89 -1.93 -4.43
CA ALA A 189 5.00 -1.02 -4.73
C ALA A 189 4.72 0.49 -4.55
N ALA A 190 3.56 0.86 -4.01
CA ALA A 190 3.32 2.25 -3.61
C ALA A 190 4.11 2.59 -2.32
N PRO A 191 4.67 3.81 -2.22
CA PRO A 191 5.27 4.30 -0.98
C PRO A 191 4.28 4.25 0.19
N PRO A 192 4.77 4.06 1.43
CA PRO A 192 3.92 4.07 2.63
C PRO A 192 3.02 5.32 2.74
N ALA A 193 3.55 6.49 2.39
CA ALA A 193 2.78 7.74 2.41
C ALA A 193 1.59 7.73 1.42
N ASP A 194 1.77 7.13 0.24
CA ASP A 194 0.72 7.01 -0.77
C ASP A 194 -0.35 6.00 -0.31
N LEU A 195 0.08 4.89 0.30
CA LEU A 195 -0.80 3.88 0.88
C LEU A 195 -1.66 4.45 2.03
N GLU A 196 -1.02 5.16 2.97
CA GLU A 196 -1.72 5.82 4.07
C GLU A 196 -2.74 6.85 3.56
N LEU A 197 -2.38 7.62 2.53
CA LEU A 197 -3.28 8.59 1.94
C LEU A 197 -4.49 7.90 1.30
N LEU A 198 -4.26 6.85 0.52
CA LEU A 198 -5.33 6.08 -0.13
C LEU A 198 -6.27 5.44 0.89
N GLU A 199 -5.73 4.87 1.96
CA GLU A 199 -6.52 4.29 3.05
C GLU A 199 -7.36 5.35 3.76
N ARG A 200 -6.77 6.52 4.07
CA ARG A 200 -7.51 7.64 4.65
C ARG A 200 -8.62 8.14 3.73
N LEU A 201 -8.36 8.29 2.43
CA LEU A 201 -9.36 8.70 1.45
C LEU A 201 -10.50 7.68 1.36
N TYR A 202 -10.18 6.38 1.33
CA TYR A 202 -11.16 5.31 1.33
C TYR A 202 -12.06 5.37 2.58
N ASN A 203 -11.46 5.54 3.75
CA ASN A 203 -12.18 5.70 5.02
C ASN A 203 -13.05 6.96 5.05
N MET A 204 -12.55 8.09 4.54
CA MET A 204 -13.33 9.33 4.48
C MET A 204 -14.55 9.20 3.55
N MET A 205 -14.41 8.54 2.40
CA MET A 205 -15.52 8.34 1.47
C MET A 205 -16.63 7.45 2.03
N SER A 206 -16.27 6.43 2.82
CA SER A 206 -17.26 5.55 3.46
C SER A 206 -18.06 6.26 4.57
N MET A 207 -17.54 7.39 5.07
CA MET A 207 -18.17 8.23 6.10
C MET A 207 -18.96 9.43 5.55
N LEU A 208 -19.00 9.65 4.23
CA LEU A 208 -19.72 10.78 3.64
C LEU A 208 -21.24 10.70 3.92
N GLU A 209 -21.88 11.87 4.04
CA GLU A 209 -23.34 11.98 4.08
C GLU A 209 -23.86 12.78 2.87
N PRO A 210 -24.75 12.20 2.04
CA PRO A 210 -25.28 10.83 2.14
C PRO A 210 -24.20 9.77 1.89
N LYS A 211 -24.35 8.58 2.50
CA LYS A 211 -23.43 7.46 2.31
C LYS A 211 -23.35 7.10 0.84
N LYS A 212 -22.13 7.06 0.31
CA LYS A 212 -21.88 6.48 -1.01
C LYS A 212 -22.08 4.97 -0.94
N ASP A 213 -22.58 4.40 -2.03
CA ASP A 213 -22.64 2.97 -2.21
C ASP A 213 -21.23 2.37 -2.33
N ILE A 214 -21.07 1.13 -1.85
CA ILE A 214 -19.79 0.42 -1.80
C ILE A 214 -19.23 0.23 -3.22
N GLU A 215 -20.10 -0.01 -4.20
CA GLU A 215 -19.72 -0.18 -5.61
C GLU A 215 -19.02 1.06 -6.16
N SER A 216 -19.56 2.26 -5.90
CA SER A 216 -18.96 3.54 -6.29
C SER A 216 -17.62 3.80 -5.60
N ILE A 217 -17.49 3.43 -4.32
CA ILE A 217 -16.22 3.55 -3.58
C ILE A 217 -15.17 2.61 -4.19
N ASN A 218 -15.55 1.37 -4.48
CA ASN A 218 -14.67 0.38 -5.08
C ASN A 218 -14.26 0.77 -6.51
N LEU A 219 -15.18 1.32 -7.29
CA LEU A 219 -14.91 1.84 -8.62
C LEU A 219 -13.91 2.99 -8.57
N TRP A 220 -14.10 3.95 -7.66
CA TRP A 220 -13.13 5.02 -7.45
C TRP A 220 -11.74 4.49 -7.08
N ARG A 221 -11.67 3.49 -6.19
CA ARG A 221 -10.41 2.86 -5.78
C ARG A 221 -9.72 2.25 -7.00
N SER A 222 -10.45 1.42 -7.73
CA SER A 222 -9.99 0.78 -8.96
C SER A 222 -9.46 1.80 -9.98
N ASP A 223 -10.20 2.87 -10.25
CA ASP A 223 -9.80 3.93 -11.18
C ASP A 223 -8.56 4.68 -10.71
N THR A 224 -8.46 4.95 -9.41
CA THR A 224 -7.32 5.64 -8.80
C THR A 224 -6.04 4.81 -8.91
N VAL A 225 -6.11 3.52 -8.56
CA VAL A 225 -4.99 2.60 -8.71
C VAL A 225 -4.59 2.48 -10.18
N ARG A 226 -5.57 2.39 -11.08
CA ARG A 226 -5.30 2.30 -12.52
C ARG A 226 -4.56 3.53 -13.03
N ALA A 227 -5.03 4.73 -12.66
CA ALA A 227 -4.35 5.97 -13.00
C ALA A 227 -2.91 6.00 -12.46
N TYR A 228 -2.72 5.62 -11.19
CA TYR A 228 -1.39 5.53 -10.58
C TYR A 228 -0.46 4.56 -11.31
N ALA A 229 -0.99 3.40 -11.71
CA ALA A 229 -0.23 2.34 -12.36
C ALA A 229 0.23 2.68 -13.79
N THR A 230 -0.40 3.66 -14.44
CA THR A 230 0.05 4.13 -15.77
C THR A 230 1.36 4.92 -15.71
N THR A 231 1.74 5.45 -14.54
CA THR A 231 2.92 6.28 -14.38
C THR A 231 4.21 5.47 -14.53
N GLN A 232 5.24 6.06 -15.15
CA GLN A 232 6.55 5.40 -15.27
C GLN A 232 7.19 5.19 -13.90
N VAL A 233 7.05 6.16 -12.99
CA VAL A 233 7.54 6.08 -11.61
C VAL A 233 7.02 4.83 -10.90
N TYR A 234 5.75 4.47 -11.11
CA TYR A 234 5.18 3.25 -10.54
C TYR A 234 5.82 1.99 -11.13
N LYS A 235 5.96 1.93 -12.46
CA LYS A 235 6.56 0.79 -13.14
C LYS A 235 8.01 0.54 -12.69
N ASP A 236 8.78 1.60 -12.54
CA ASP A 236 10.17 1.52 -12.05
C ASP A 236 10.21 1.00 -10.60
N LYS A 237 9.26 1.43 -9.75
CA LYS A 237 9.12 0.92 -8.38
C LYS A 237 8.75 -0.56 -8.33
N ILE A 238 7.88 -1.04 -9.22
CA ILE A 238 7.57 -2.48 -9.31
C ILE A 238 8.86 -3.28 -9.53
N VAL A 239 9.68 -2.88 -10.50
CA VAL A 239 10.94 -3.57 -10.80
C VAL A 239 11.86 -3.56 -9.58
N GLN A 240 12.00 -2.40 -8.92
CA GLN A 240 12.82 -2.27 -7.72
C GLN A 240 12.30 -3.15 -6.57
N HIS A 241 10.98 -3.22 -6.36
CA HIS A 241 10.38 -4.06 -5.33
C HIS A 241 10.56 -5.55 -5.63
N CYS A 242 10.38 -5.98 -6.88
CA CYS A 242 10.64 -7.37 -7.28
C CYS A 242 12.10 -7.75 -7.06
N SER A 243 13.04 -6.88 -7.44
CA SER A 243 14.47 -7.08 -7.22
C SER A 243 14.81 -7.20 -5.73
N GLY A 244 14.33 -6.24 -4.92
CA GLY A 244 14.52 -6.26 -3.47
C GLY A 244 13.90 -7.47 -2.77
N LEU A 245 12.75 -7.97 -3.26
CA LEU A 245 12.11 -9.17 -2.76
C LEU A 245 12.86 -10.44 -3.13
N ALA A 246 13.41 -10.51 -4.36
CA ALA A 246 14.29 -11.60 -4.77
C ALA A 246 15.56 -11.65 -3.90
N ASP A 247 16.17 -10.50 -3.62
CA ASP A 247 17.32 -10.39 -2.71
C ASP A 247 16.94 -10.76 -1.27
N TYR A 248 15.74 -10.39 -0.82
CA TYR A 248 15.26 -10.76 0.50
C TYR A 248 15.11 -12.29 0.64
N LEU A 249 14.49 -12.93 -0.34
CA LEU A 249 14.39 -14.39 -0.40
C LEU A 249 15.77 -15.04 -0.52
N ARG A 250 16.67 -14.48 -1.34
CA ARG A 250 18.06 -14.97 -1.43
C ARG A 250 18.76 -14.96 -0.08
N GLY A 251 18.56 -13.91 0.71
CA GLY A 251 19.07 -13.82 2.08
C GLY A 251 18.43 -14.84 3.03
N PHE A 252 17.14 -15.16 2.87
CA PHE A 252 16.49 -16.23 3.62
C PHE A 252 17.06 -17.60 3.26
N PHE A 253 17.11 -17.95 1.98
CA PHE A 253 17.67 -19.21 1.51
C PHE A 253 19.16 -19.36 1.86
N GLY A 254 19.91 -18.25 1.91
CA GLY A 254 21.31 -18.22 2.33
C GLY A 254 21.55 -18.59 3.81
N CYS A 255 20.51 -18.73 4.62
CA CYS A 255 20.62 -19.25 5.99
C CYS A 255 20.83 -20.77 6.04
N PHE A 256 20.54 -21.48 4.94
CA PHE A 256 20.58 -22.93 4.89
C PHE A 256 21.89 -23.47 4.29
N SER A 257 22.27 -24.67 4.73
CA SER A 257 23.38 -25.43 4.14
C SER A 257 22.84 -26.52 3.23
N PHE A 258 23.00 -26.34 1.92
CA PHE A 258 22.54 -27.29 0.92
C PHE A 258 23.48 -28.50 0.78
N GLU A 259 22.92 -29.66 0.44
CA GLU A 259 23.68 -30.89 0.18
C GLU A 259 24.57 -30.77 -1.05
N GLU A 260 24.06 -30.12 -2.09
CA GLU A 260 24.74 -29.93 -3.36
C GLU A 260 24.94 -28.44 -3.67
N THR A 261 25.95 -28.16 -4.49
CA THR A 261 26.17 -26.81 -5.04
C THR A 261 25.25 -26.58 -6.23
N PHE A 262 24.65 -25.40 -6.30
CA PHE A 262 23.81 -24.98 -7.42
C PHE A 262 24.09 -23.52 -7.80
N ASP A 263 23.66 -23.13 -9.01
CA ASP A 263 23.82 -21.76 -9.50
C ASP A 263 22.78 -20.84 -8.85
N TRP A 264 23.20 -20.15 -7.78
CA TRP A 264 22.39 -19.16 -7.07
C TRP A 264 21.93 -18.02 -7.98
N ASP A 265 22.80 -17.53 -8.86
CA ASP A 265 22.49 -16.37 -9.68
C ASP A 265 21.43 -16.73 -10.73
N GLN A 266 21.56 -17.89 -11.38
CA GLN A 266 20.53 -18.39 -12.29
C GLN A 266 19.20 -18.63 -11.56
N LYS A 267 19.25 -19.20 -10.35
CA LYS A 267 18.06 -19.55 -9.56
C LYS A 267 17.24 -18.31 -9.18
N PHE A 268 17.91 -17.28 -8.66
CA PHE A 268 17.25 -16.04 -8.24
C PHE A 268 16.96 -15.10 -9.40
N ARG A 269 17.72 -15.16 -10.51
CA ARG A 269 17.35 -14.48 -11.75
C ARG A 269 16.03 -14.99 -12.32
N ARG A 270 15.78 -16.32 -12.31
CA ARG A 270 14.48 -16.86 -12.74
C ARG A 270 13.34 -16.31 -11.88
N LEU A 271 13.53 -16.25 -10.55
CA LEU A 271 12.56 -15.67 -9.64
C LEU A 271 12.28 -14.20 -9.98
N GLU A 272 13.34 -13.39 -10.11
CA GLU A 272 13.26 -11.94 -10.35
C GLU A 272 12.69 -11.58 -11.72
N GLU A 273 13.12 -12.25 -12.79
CA GLU A 273 12.79 -11.88 -14.18
C GLU A 273 11.52 -12.54 -14.70
N GLN A 274 11.10 -13.69 -14.14
CA GLN A 274 9.99 -14.48 -14.68
C GLN A 274 8.83 -14.62 -13.70
N ILE A 275 9.10 -14.93 -12.43
CA ILE A 275 8.06 -15.30 -11.48
C ILE A 275 7.46 -14.06 -10.80
N LEU A 276 8.29 -13.26 -10.12
CA LEU A 276 7.83 -12.06 -9.42
C LEU A 276 7.09 -11.06 -10.32
N PRO A 277 7.48 -10.83 -11.59
CA PRO A 277 6.72 -9.97 -12.50
C PRO A 277 5.32 -10.50 -12.81
N GLN A 278 5.14 -11.82 -12.91
CA GLN A 278 3.81 -12.42 -13.08
C GLN A 278 2.94 -12.21 -11.83
N ILE A 279 3.52 -12.36 -10.64
CA ILE A 279 2.83 -12.12 -9.37
C ILE A 279 2.45 -10.65 -9.22
N ALA A 280 3.37 -9.74 -9.54
CA ALA A 280 3.12 -8.31 -9.57
C ALA A 280 2.00 -7.94 -10.56
N ALA A 281 1.95 -8.59 -11.72
CA ALA A 281 0.88 -8.41 -12.69
C ALA A 281 -0.47 -8.89 -12.14
N LEU A 282 -0.52 -10.03 -11.46
CA LEU A 282 -1.74 -10.50 -10.77
C LEU A 282 -2.17 -9.51 -9.68
N ALA A 283 -1.24 -9.07 -8.81
CA ALA A 283 -1.52 -8.09 -7.77
C ALA A 283 -2.10 -6.79 -8.36
N LEU A 284 -1.54 -6.31 -9.47
CA LEU A 284 -2.06 -5.15 -10.17
C LEU A 284 -3.46 -5.39 -10.74
N LYS A 285 -3.74 -6.58 -11.31
CA LYS A 285 -5.09 -6.95 -11.79
C LYS A 285 -6.11 -6.95 -10.65
N LEU A 286 -5.77 -7.54 -9.50
CA LEU A 286 -6.62 -7.56 -8.31
C LEU A 286 -6.88 -6.13 -7.78
N ASN A 287 -5.85 -5.30 -7.71
CA ASN A 287 -5.95 -3.93 -7.21
C ASN A 287 -6.69 -2.99 -8.18
N CYS A 288 -6.59 -3.24 -9.49
CA CYS A 288 -7.34 -2.51 -10.52
C CYS A 288 -8.77 -3.01 -10.70
N SER A 289 -9.20 -4.09 -10.05
CA SER A 289 -10.57 -4.58 -10.13
C SER A 289 -11.52 -3.77 -9.23
N PRO A 290 -12.74 -3.45 -9.67
CA PRO A 290 -13.78 -2.95 -8.77
C PRO A 290 -14.22 -4.02 -7.77
N GLU A 291 -14.03 -5.30 -8.09
CA GLU A 291 -14.28 -6.40 -7.17
C GLU A 291 -13.20 -6.47 -6.09
N ARG A 292 -13.56 -6.93 -4.90
CA ARG A 292 -12.60 -7.18 -3.83
C ARG A 292 -12.30 -8.66 -3.73
N TYR A 293 -11.03 -8.98 -3.54
CA TYR A 293 -10.57 -10.34 -3.35
C TYR A 293 -9.97 -10.47 -1.97
N CYS A 294 -10.11 -11.64 -1.37
CA CYS A 294 -9.45 -11.99 -0.13
C CYS A 294 -8.78 -13.35 -0.26
N TRP A 295 -7.68 -13.48 0.47
CA TRP A 295 -6.98 -14.73 0.68
C TRP A 295 -7.44 -15.25 2.03
N GLU A 296 -8.19 -16.35 2.01
CA GLU A 296 -8.68 -16.95 3.25
C GLU A 296 -8.04 -18.30 3.48
N TRP A 297 -7.72 -18.50 4.74
CA TRP A 297 -7.50 -19.80 5.32
C TRP A 297 -8.83 -20.12 5.98
N TYR A 298 -9.31 -21.35 5.87
CA TYR A 298 -10.56 -21.70 6.55
C TYR A 298 -10.36 -21.44 8.06
N PRO A 299 -11.09 -20.46 8.62
CA PRO A 299 -10.78 -19.91 9.94
C PRO A 299 -11.24 -20.88 11.03
N ASP A 300 -10.65 -20.75 12.21
CA ASP A 300 -11.01 -21.45 13.46
C ASP A 300 -10.39 -22.83 13.70
N THR A 301 -9.34 -23.21 12.97
CA THR A 301 -8.55 -24.39 13.35
C THR A 301 -7.53 -24.05 14.42
N ASN A 302 -7.67 -24.69 15.58
CA ASN A 302 -6.68 -24.60 16.66
C ASN A 302 -5.46 -25.46 16.31
N TRP A 303 -4.43 -24.83 15.74
CA TRP A 303 -3.16 -25.45 15.35
C TRP A 303 -2.31 -25.99 16.50
N THR A 304 -2.74 -25.80 17.76
CA THR A 304 -2.12 -26.50 18.91
C THR A 304 -2.44 -27.99 18.91
N GLN A 305 -3.45 -28.44 18.17
CA GLN A 305 -3.80 -29.85 18.03
C GLN A 305 -3.64 -30.34 16.59
N PRO A 306 -3.42 -31.66 16.39
CA PRO A 306 -3.45 -32.26 15.07
C PRO A 306 -4.80 -32.00 14.41
N ILE A 307 -4.79 -31.33 13.25
CA ILE A 307 -6.00 -31.16 12.46
C ILE A 307 -6.19 -32.45 11.66
N VAL A 308 -7.14 -33.27 12.09
CA VAL A 308 -7.50 -34.51 11.40
C VAL A 308 -8.13 -34.15 10.06
N PHE A 309 -7.57 -34.71 8.99
CA PHE A 309 -8.07 -34.52 7.63
C PHE A 309 -8.87 -35.76 7.22
N CYS A 310 -10.17 -35.61 7.00
CA CYS A 310 -11.10 -36.69 6.69
C CYS A 310 -11.40 -36.76 5.19
N LYS A 311 -12.03 -37.85 4.76
CA LYS A 311 -12.39 -38.05 3.35
C LYS A 311 -13.28 -36.92 2.80
N ARG A 312 -14.23 -36.42 3.58
CA ARG A 312 -15.10 -35.28 3.19
C ARG A 312 -14.30 -34.05 2.73
N ASP A 313 -13.15 -33.81 3.35
CA ASP A 313 -12.32 -32.64 3.12
C ASP A 313 -11.62 -32.69 1.74
N LEU A 314 -11.38 -33.88 1.18
CA LEU A 314 -10.79 -34.04 -0.16
C LEU A 314 -11.62 -33.37 -1.27
N SER A 315 -12.90 -33.11 -1.04
CA SER A 315 -13.76 -32.41 -2.01
C SER A 315 -13.63 -30.88 -1.92
N HIS A 316 -13.21 -30.36 -0.76
CA HIS A 316 -13.10 -28.93 -0.47
C HIS A 316 -11.72 -28.37 -0.81
N PHE A 317 -10.68 -29.20 -0.75
CA PHE A 317 -9.28 -28.80 -0.93
C PHE A 317 -8.63 -29.44 -2.16
N ILE A 318 -7.51 -28.85 -2.59
CA ILE A 318 -6.50 -29.58 -3.37
C ILE A 318 -5.56 -30.19 -2.34
N THR A 319 -5.60 -31.51 -2.18
CA THR A 319 -4.83 -32.19 -1.13
C THR A 319 -3.58 -32.83 -1.71
N MET A 320 -2.44 -32.58 -1.09
CA MET A 320 -1.16 -33.20 -1.44
C MET A 320 -0.65 -34.04 -0.28
N ASP A 321 -0.12 -35.22 -0.57
CA ASP A 321 0.54 -36.06 0.41
C ASP A 321 2.03 -35.71 0.51
N ALA A 322 2.50 -35.41 1.71
CA ALA A 322 3.86 -34.93 1.96
C ALA A 322 4.95 -35.95 1.64
N HIS A 323 4.65 -37.26 1.74
CA HIS A 323 5.66 -38.30 1.52
C HIS A 323 5.82 -38.63 0.04
N THR A 324 4.73 -38.53 -0.73
CA THR A 324 4.72 -38.85 -2.17
C THR A 324 4.79 -37.61 -3.06
N HIS A 325 4.62 -36.42 -2.49
CA HIS A 325 4.50 -35.14 -3.21
C HIS A 325 3.40 -35.16 -4.30
N HIS A 326 2.42 -36.06 -4.17
CA HIS A 326 1.38 -36.26 -5.16
C HIS A 326 0.04 -35.71 -4.68
N THR A 327 -0.66 -35.04 -5.59
CA THR A 327 -2.04 -34.61 -5.36
C THR A 327 -2.97 -35.82 -5.26
N LEU A 328 -3.69 -35.91 -4.16
CA LEU A 328 -4.68 -36.93 -3.92
C LEU A 328 -5.93 -36.65 -4.75
N ASN A 329 -6.32 -37.61 -5.59
CA ASN A 329 -7.56 -37.53 -6.34
C ASN A 329 -8.70 -38.21 -5.55
N PRO A 330 -9.74 -37.47 -5.12
CA PRO A 330 -10.86 -38.01 -4.32
C PRO A 330 -11.65 -39.12 -5.02
N GLN A 331 -11.57 -39.20 -6.36
CA GLN A 331 -12.29 -40.20 -7.16
C GLN A 331 -11.53 -41.51 -7.32
N THR A 332 -10.30 -41.62 -6.80
CA THR A 332 -9.54 -42.87 -6.85
C THR A 332 -10.25 -43.96 -6.05
N ALA A 333 -10.12 -45.21 -6.51
CA ALA A 333 -10.79 -46.37 -5.90
C ALA A 333 -10.51 -46.51 -4.40
N ARG A 334 -9.35 -46.04 -3.94
CA ARG A 334 -8.96 -45.98 -2.53
C ARG A 334 -9.93 -45.16 -1.69
N PHE A 335 -10.32 -43.97 -2.15
CA PHE A 335 -11.19 -43.05 -1.40
C PHE A 335 -12.67 -43.22 -1.75
N ALA A 336 -12.99 -43.69 -2.96
CA ALA A 336 -14.37 -43.81 -3.44
C ALA A 336 -15.27 -44.66 -2.52
N ASN A 337 -14.70 -45.68 -1.88
CA ASN A 337 -15.42 -46.60 -1.00
C ASN A 337 -15.31 -46.25 0.51
N MET A 338 -14.56 -45.21 0.88
CA MET A 338 -14.45 -44.78 2.27
C MET A 338 -15.70 -44.00 2.70
N GLN A 339 -16.03 -44.01 4.00
CA GLN A 339 -17.03 -43.09 4.56
C GLN A 339 -16.43 -41.69 4.73
N ASP A 340 -17.29 -40.67 4.78
CA ASP A 340 -16.89 -39.26 4.77
C ASP A 340 -16.08 -38.82 5.98
N ASP A 341 -16.33 -39.42 7.15
CA ASP A 341 -15.62 -39.13 8.40
C ASP A 341 -14.37 -40.01 8.61
N VAL A 342 -14.00 -40.85 7.63
CA VAL A 342 -12.77 -41.66 7.72
C VAL A 342 -11.55 -40.74 7.65
N PRO A 343 -10.64 -40.77 8.64
CA PRO A 343 -9.41 -40.00 8.58
C PRO A 343 -8.51 -40.49 7.45
N VAL A 344 -8.12 -39.55 6.59
CA VAL A 344 -7.19 -39.74 5.47
C VAL A 344 -5.77 -39.33 5.86
N GLY A 345 -5.62 -38.44 6.84
CA GLY A 345 -4.32 -38.03 7.37
C GLY A 345 -4.44 -36.90 8.38
N VAL A 346 -3.34 -36.18 8.56
CA VAL A 346 -3.26 -34.99 9.41
C VAL A 346 -2.69 -33.84 8.60
N VAL A 347 -3.29 -32.65 8.72
CA VAL A 347 -2.78 -31.44 8.04
C VAL A 347 -1.42 -31.08 8.61
N LEU A 348 -0.45 -30.90 7.71
CA LEU A 348 0.88 -30.40 8.04
C LEU A 348 0.93 -28.88 7.88
N LEU A 349 0.50 -28.40 6.72
CA LEU A 349 0.53 -26.99 6.36
C LEU A 349 -0.47 -26.68 5.24
N ILE A 350 -0.76 -25.39 5.08
CA ILE A 350 -1.49 -24.86 3.93
C ILE A 350 -0.46 -24.26 2.99
N LEU A 351 -0.24 -24.90 1.85
CA LEU A 351 0.77 -24.48 0.87
C LEU A 351 0.35 -23.20 0.15
N TYR A 352 -0.93 -23.17 -0.27
CA TYR A 352 -1.55 -22.00 -0.89
C TYR A 352 -2.93 -21.77 -0.27
N PRO A 353 -3.27 -20.54 0.13
CA PRO A 353 -4.58 -20.21 0.63
C PRO A 353 -5.64 -20.28 -0.47
N ALA A 354 -6.91 -20.33 -0.08
CA ALA A 354 -8.00 -20.18 -1.02
C ALA A 354 -8.13 -18.71 -1.41
N LEU A 355 -8.48 -18.47 -2.68
CA LEU A 355 -8.78 -17.14 -3.20
C LEU A 355 -10.29 -17.01 -3.36
N PHE A 356 -10.84 -15.97 -2.75
CA PHE A 356 -12.26 -15.64 -2.86
C PHE A 356 -12.45 -14.25 -3.44
N ARG A 357 -13.58 -14.07 -4.13
CA ARG A 357 -14.13 -12.76 -4.43
C ARG A 357 -15.21 -12.44 -3.41
N LEU A 358 -15.03 -11.31 -2.73
CA LEU A 358 -15.96 -10.80 -1.72
C LEU A 358 -17.23 -10.28 -2.39
N VAL A 359 -18.39 -10.71 -1.90
CA VAL A 359 -19.68 -10.21 -2.39
C VAL A 359 -20.27 -9.23 -1.36
N PRO A 360 -20.38 -7.92 -1.68
CA PRO A 360 -20.88 -6.93 -0.73
C PRO A 360 -22.26 -7.30 -0.17
N GLY A 361 -22.35 -7.44 1.16
CA GLY A 361 -23.61 -7.75 1.85
C GLY A 361 -24.04 -9.22 1.78
N SER A 362 -23.24 -10.11 1.21
CA SER A 362 -23.42 -11.56 1.25
C SER A 362 -22.66 -12.17 2.42
N GLN A 363 -23.15 -13.31 2.92
CA GLN A 363 -22.36 -14.19 3.81
C GLN A 363 -21.54 -15.22 3.03
N ASN A 364 -21.80 -15.36 1.73
CA ASN A 364 -21.14 -16.33 0.86
C ASN A 364 -20.28 -15.59 -0.15
N ASP A 365 -18.96 -15.71 0.01
CA ASP A 365 -17.99 -15.27 -0.96
C ASP A 365 -17.82 -16.29 -2.08
N ILE A 366 -17.38 -15.84 -3.25
CA ILE A 366 -17.26 -16.67 -4.43
C ILE A 366 -15.86 -17.28 -4.44
N LEU A 367 -15.78 -18.60 -4.32
CA LEU A 367 -14.54 -19.34 -4.41
C LEU A 367 -13.99 -19.28 -5.84
N ILE A 368 -12.81 -18.68 -5.99
CA ILE A 368 -12.08 -18.57 -7.26
C ILE A 368 -11.11 -19.73 -7.41
N GLN A 369 -10.34 -20.00 -6.36
CA GLN A 369 -9.33 -21.06 -6.31
C GLN A 369 -9.32 -21.73 -4.93
N LYS A 370 -9.31 -23.06 -4.93
CA LYS A 370 -9.25 -23.88 -3.71
C LYS A 370 -7.88 -23.74 -3.05
N ALA A 371 -7.87 -23.80 -1.72
CA ALA A 371 -6.64 -23.93 -0.97
C ALA A 371 -5.94 -25.25 -1.29
N VAL A 372 -4.61 -25.22 -1.28
CA VAL A 372 -3.75 -26.38 -1.40
C VAL A 372 -3.26 -26.75 -0.01
N VAL A 373 -3.60 -27.96 0.44
CA VAL A 373 -3.29 -28.46 1.78
C VAL A 373 -2.35 -29.64 1.67
N VAL A 374 -1.28 -29.62 2.46
CA VAL A 374 -0.33 -30.72 2.56
C VAL A 374 -0.68 -31.53 3.80
N ILE A 375 -0.86 -32.82 3.62
CA ILE A 375 -1.16 -33.76 4.70
C ILE A 375 -0.05 -34.79 4.84
N GLN A 376 0.12 -35.31 6.05
CA GLN A 376 0.78 -36.60 6.24
C GLN A 376 -0.31 -37.67 6.18
N GLY A 377 -0.27 -38.50 5.14
CA GLY A 377 -1.25 -39.55 4.93
C GLY A 377 -1.31 -40.52 6.11
N TYR A 378 -2.51 -40.98 6.45
CA TYR A 378 -2.77 -41.79 7.64
C TYR A 378 -1.85 -43.01 7.76
N GLU A 379 -1.54 -43.67 6.64
CA GLU A 379 -0.64 -44.83 6.60
C GLU A 379 0.79 -44.50 7.04
N SER A 380 1.27 -43.29 6.73
CA SER A 380 2.61 -42.80 7.08
C SER A 380 2.72 -42.25 8.50
N LEU A 381 1.59 -42.12 9.22
CA LEU A 381 1.61 -41.59 10.59
C LEU A 381 2.33 -42.55 11.57
N PRO A 382 3.17 -42.01 12.46
CA PRO A 382 3.68 -42.71 13.64
C PRO A 382 2.57 -43.32 14.50
N SER A 383 2.83 -44.46 15.16
CA SER A 383 1.81 -45.21 15.91
C SER A 383 1.15 -44.40 17.03
N ASN A 384 1.90 -43.54 17.71
CA ASN A 384 1.39 -42.61 18.73
C ASN A 384 0.42 -41.58 18.13
N LEU A 385 0.72 -41.07 16.93
CA LEU A 385 -0.14 -40.11 16.22
C LEU A 385 -1.40 -40.76 15.68
N LYS A 386 -1.31 -41.98 15.11
CA LYS A 386 -2.48 -42.77 14.72
C LYS A 386 -3.45 -42.94 15.89
N ALA A 387 -2.95 -43.36 17.05
CA ALA A 387 -3.78 -43.52 18.25
C ALA A 387 -4.43 -42.19 18.69
N LYS A 388 -3.72 -41.05 18.58
CA LYS A 388 -4.27 -39.72 18.88
C LYS A 388 -5.38 -39.34 17.90
N VAL A 389 -5.16 -39.54 16.59
CA VAL A 389 -6.16 -39.30 15.53
C VAL A 389 -7.41 -40.15 15.75
N ASP A 390 -7.26 -41.45 15.97
CA ASP A 390 -8.39 -42.35 16.21
C ASP A 390 -9.19 -41.95 17.47
N SER A 391 -8.52 -41.43 18.49
CA SER A 391 -9.16 -40.93 19.72
C SER A 391 -9.91 -39.61 19.55
N LEU A 392 -9.55 -38.80 18.55
CA LEU A 392 -10.21 -37.54 18.22
C LEU A 392 -11.46 -37.79 17.37
N VAL A 393 -11.35 -38.68 16.38
CA VAL A 393 -12.47 -39.06 15.50
C VAL A 393 -13.59 -39.80 16.26
N THR A 394 -13.28 -40.46 17.37
CA THR A 394 -14.27 -41.16 18.21
C THR A 394 -14.98 -40.27 19.25
N LYS A 395 -14.58 -39.00 19.39
CA LYS A 395 -15.15 -38.04 20.35
C LYS A 395 -16.08 -37.00 19.74
N GLU A 396 -16.08 -36.85 18.41
CA GLU A 396 -17.10 -36.14 17.64
C GLU A 396 -18.27 -37.08 17.32
#